data_AF-A0A931LPU4-F1
#
_entry.id   AF-A0A931LPU4-F1
#
_cell.length_a   1.000
_cell.length_b   1.000
_cell.length_c   1.000
_cell.angle_alpha   90.00
_cell.angle_beta   90.00
_cell.angle_gamma   90.00
#
_symmetry.space_group_name_H-M   'P 1'
#
loop_
_entity.id
_entity.type
_entity.pdbx_description
1 polymer ?
#
loop_
_entity_poly.entity_id
_entity_poly.type
_entity_poly.pdbx_seq_one_letter_code
_entity_poly.pdbx_strand_id
1 'polypeptide(L)'
;MRVKTPWDEQEALGQSANLLAECSNKGCWALRLVLDEIIEDVGPSWVAHFIATAKNKAAAGALEGYLRTHWPAYAQSVKQLIASTNWTKENEEIEKEFGED
;
A
#
# COMPACT_ATOMS: atom_id res chain seq x y z
N MET A 1 11.37 -24.30 -2.75
CA MET A 1 10.22 -23.37 -2.61
C MET A 1 10.68 -22.28 -1.66
N ARG A 2 10.85 -21.03 -2.11
CA ARG A 2 11.06 -19.93 -1.17
C ARG A 2 9.73 -19.69 -0.48
N VAL A 3 9.73 -19.78 0.84
CA VAL A 3 8.60 -19.32 1.65
C VAL A 3 8.55 -17.81 1.44
N LYS A 4 7.56 -17.32 0.68
CA LYS A 4 7.29 -15.89 0.62
C LYS A 4 6.88 -15.48 2.03
N THR A 5 7.62 -14.57 2.64
CA THR A 5 7.27 -14.05 3.95
C THR A 5 6.32 -12.86 3.78
N PRO A 6 5.35 -12.65 4.68
CA PRO A 6 4.42 -11.52 4.61
C PRO A 6 5.11 -10.15 4.51
N TRP A 7 6.36 -10.09 4.98
CA TRP A 7 7.24 -8.93 4.90
C TRP A 7 7.65 -8.57 3.47
N ASP A 8 7.86 -9.56 2.59
CA ASP A 8 8.23 -9.32 1.18
C ASP A 8 7.10 -8.63 0.41
N GLU A 9 5.85 -9.00 0.69
CA GLU A 9 4.65 -8.46 0.01
C GLU A 9 4.32 -7.04 0.48
N GLN A 10 4.61 -6.71 1.74
CA GLN A 10 4.44 -5.38 2.29
C GLN A 10 5.45 -4.37 1.70
N GLU A 11 6.71 -4.78 1.55
CA GLU A 11 7.72 -3.98 0.87
C GLU A 11 7.38 -3.84 -0.63
N ALA A 12 6.92 -4.92 -1.25
CA ALA A 12 6.47 -4.91 -2.65
C ALA A 12 5.27 -3.97 -2.86
N LEU A 13 4.35 -3.84 -1.90
CA LEU A 13 3.25 -2.87 -1.95
C LEU A 13 3.80 -1.43 -1.99
N GLY A 14 4.75 -1.11 -1.12
CA GLY A 14 5.37 0.21 -1.06
C GLY A 14 6.12 0.57 -2.34
N GLN A 15 6.92 -0.36 -2.86
CA GLN A 15 7.65 -0.18 -4.12
C GLN A 15 6.69 -0.06 -5.31
N SER A 16 5.64 -0.89 -5.37
CA SER A 16 4.64 -0.85 -6.44
C SER A 16 3.82 0.44 -6.40
N ALA A 17 3.48 0.95 -5.20
CA ALA A 17 2.79 2.22 -5.04
C ALA A 17 3.66 3.42 -5.44
N ASN A 18 4.96 3.39 -5.16
CA ASN A 18 5.92 4.38 -5.64
C ASN A 18 6.01 4.37 -7.17
N LEU A 19 6.19 3.18 -7.77
CA LEU A 19 6.22 3.03 -9.23
C LEU A 19 4.90 3.47 -9.89
N LEU A 20 3.77 3.21 -9.24
CA LEU A 20 2.46 3.68 -9.69
C LEU A 20 2.38 5.22 -9.70
N ALA A 21 2.97 5.90 -8.71
CA ALA A 21 3.01 7.36 -8.67
C ALA A 21 3.94 7.96 -9.73
N GLU A 22 5.03 7.27 -10.09
CA GLU A 22 5.97 7.70 -11.12
C GLU A 22 5.46 7.38 -12.54
N CYS A 23 4.61 6.36 -12.67
CA CYS A 23 4.02 5.94 -13.92
C CYS A 23 2.92 6.89 -14.41
N SER A 24 3.14 7.58 -15.53
CA SER A 24 2.05 8.26 -16.25
C SER A 24 1.03 7.23 -16.76
N ASN A 25 -0.25 7.61 -16.71
CA ASN A 25 -1.47 6.79 -16.82
C ASN A 25 -1.60 5.81 -18.02
N LYS A 26 -0.65 5.79 -18.97
CA LYS A 26 -0.73 5.00 -20.21
C LYS A 26 0.30 3.86 -20.33
N GLY A 27 1.31 3.77 -19.45
CA GLY A 27 2.42 2.82 -19.63
C GLY A 27 2.40 1.56 -18.77
N CYS A 28 1.65 1.54 -17.66
CA CYS A 28 1.96 0.63 -16.54
C CYS A 28 0.88 -0.41 -16.25
N TRP A 29 0.29 -0.99 -17.31
CA TRP A 29 -0.74 -2.03 -17.18
C TRP A 29 -0.20 -3.31 -16.50
N ALA A 30 1.05 -3.69 -16.75
CA ALA A 30 1.68 -4.86 -16.12
C ALA A 30 1.89 -4.66 -14.61
N LEU A 31 2.21 -3.42 -14.19
CA LEU A 31 2.31 -3.03 -12.78
C LEU A 31 0.96 -3.13 -12.06
N ARG A 32 -0.17 -2.95 -12.77
CA ARG A 32 -1.51 -3.09 -12.17
C ARG A 32 -1.83 -4.53 -11.79
N LEU A 33 -1.47 -5.50 -12.63
CA LEU A 33 -1.71 -6.92 -12.35
C LEU A 33 -0.93 -7.37 -11.11
N VAL A 34 0.34 -6.96 -11.02
CA VAL A 34 1.18 -7.26 -9.84
C VAL A 34 0.64 -6.55 -8.60
N LEU A 35 0.19 -5.31 -8.74
CA LEU A 35 -0.38 -4.55 -7.63
C LEU A 35 -1.69 -5.17 -7.14
N ASP A 36 -2.56 -5.66 -8.03
CA ASP A 36 -3.80 -6.35 -7.65
C ASP A 36 -3.49 -7.62 -6.82
N GLU A 37 -2.53 -8.44 -7.27
CA GLU A 37 -2.11 -9.65 -6.54
C GLU A 37 -1.56 -9.30 -5.14
N ILE A 38 -0.71 -8.27 -5.05
CA ILE A 38 -0.16 -7.82 -3.77
C ILE A 38 -1.26 -7.27 -2.85
N ILE A 39 -2.22 -6.49 -3.38
CA ILE A 39 -3.33 -5.94 -2.59
C ILE A 39 -4.19 -7.05 -2.00
N GLU A 40 -4.49 -8.10 -2.77
CA GLU A 40 -5.23 -9.26 -2.26
C GLU A 40 -4.49 -9.96 -1.13
N ASP A 41 -3.18 -10.13 -1.26
CA ASP A 41 -2.36 -10.91 -0.34
C ASP A 41 -2.13 -10.17 1.00
N VAL A 42 -1.77 -8.89 0.95
CA VAL A 42 -1.49 -8.09 2.16
C VAL A 42 -2.75 -7.70 2.93
N GLY A 43 -3.88 -7.62 2.24
CA GLY A 43 -5.19 -7.33 2.84
C GLY A 43 -5.40 -5.86 3.28
N PRO A 44 -6.66 -5.51 3.63
CA PRO A 44 -7.11 -4.12 3.70
C PRO A 44 -6.53 -3.35 4.88
N SER A 45 -6.21 -4.04 5.97
CA SER A 45 -5.58 -3.43 7.16
C SER A 45 -4.19 -2.90 6.85
N TRP A 46 -3.41 -3.63 6.04
CA TRP A 46 -2.05 -3.23 5.70
C TRP A 46 -2.03 -2.10 4.67
N VAL A 47 -2.92 -2.17 3.69
CA VAL A 47 -3.15 -1.07 2.74
C VAL A 47 -3.58 0.21 3.48
N ALA A 48 -4.50 0.08 4.45
CA ALA A 48 -4.91 1.21 5.29
C ALA A 48 -3.75 1.78 6.11
N HIS A 49 -2.95 0.90 6.73
CA HIS A 49 -1.75 1.30 7.48
C HIS A 49 -0.76 2.05 6.58
N PHE A 50 -0.45 1.52 5.40
CA PHE A 50 0.44 2.16 4.43
C PHE A 50 -0.09 3.54 4.01
N ILE A 51 -1.36 3.66 3.62
CA ILE A 51 -1.93 4.96 3.20
C ILE A 51 -1.89 5.98 4.35
N ALA A 52 -2.15 5.55 5.59
CA ALA A 52 -2.13 6.42 6.76
C ALA A 52 -0.71 6.88 7.15
N THR A 53 0.27 5.97 7.10
CA THR A 53 1.63 6.18 7.65
C THR A 53 2.68 6.51 6.60
N ALA A 54 2.39 6.31 5.30
CA ALA A 54 3.36 6.55 4.23
C ALA A 54 3.92 7.98 4.25
N LYS A 55 5.26 8.05 4.23
CA LYS A 55 6.02 9.29 4.09
C LYS A 55 5.87 9.88 2.68
N ASN A 56 5.82 9.02 1.65
CA ASN A 56 5.53 9.45 0.29
C ASN A 56 4.01 9.62 0.07
N LYS A 57 3.54 10.87 0.21
CA LYS A 57 2.12 11.20 -0.01
C LYS A 57 1.67 11.01 -1.46
N ALA A 58 2.57 11.09 -2.44
CA ALA A 58 2.23 10.83 -3.85
C ALA A 58 1.91 9.35 -4.08
N ALA A 59 2.71 8.43 -3.50
CA ALA A 59 2.47 7.00 -3.56
C ALA A 59 1.18 6.58 -2.83
N ALA A 60 0.94 7.13 -1.64
CA ALA A 60 -0.31 6.92 -0.91
C ALA A 60 -1.52 7.40 -1.72
N GLY A 61 -1.44 8.59 -2.33
CA GLY A 61 -2.51 9.14 -3.16
C GLY A 61 -2.72 8.36 -4.46
N ALA A 62 -1.66 7.85 -5.08
CA ALA A 62 -1.74 7.01 -6.27
C ALA A 62 -2.42 5.67 -5.96
N LEU A 63 -2.03 5.02 -4.85
CA LEU A 63 -2.67 3.79 -4.38
C LEU A 63 -4.13 4.01 -4.00
N GLU A 64 -4.45 5.08 -3.27
CA GLU A 64 -5.84 5.42 -2.95
C GLU A 64 -6.67 5.67 -4.22
N GLY A 65 -6.13 6.42 -5.18
CA GLY A 65 -6.78 6.66 -6.47
C GLY A 65 -7.02 5.37 -7.24
N TYR A 66 -6.02 4.49 -7.29
CA TYR A 66 -6.13 3.18 -7.93
C TYR A 66 -7.24 2.33 -7.31
N LEU A 67 -7.26 2.21 -5.99
CA LEU A 67 -8.29 1.46 -5.27
C LEU A 67 -9.69 2.04 -5.53
N ARG A 68 -9.84 3.36 -5.57
CA ARG A 68 -11.15 3.97 -5.85
C ARG A 68 -11.64 3.70 -7.27
N THR A 69 -10.75 3.61 -8.25
CA THR A 69 -11.10 3.35 -9.64
C THR A 69 -11.34 1.87 -9.93
N HIS A 70 -10.51 0.99 -9.38
CA HIS A 70 -10.47 -0.43 -9.74
C HIS A 70 -11.11 -1.33 -8.68
N TRP A 71 -11.11 -0.92 -7.41
CA TRP A 71 -11.53 -1.72 -6.25
C TRP A 71 -12.43 -0.92 -5.28
N PRO A 72 -13.57 -0.37 -5.72
CA PRO A 72 -14.31 0.64 -4.95
C PRO A 72 -14.84 0.14 -3.59
N ALA A 73 -15.25 -1.13 -3.49
CA ALA A 73 -15.69 -1.73 -2.22
C ALA A 73 -14.52 -1.91 -1.24
N TYR A 74 -13.35 -2.27 -1.76
CA TYR A 74 -12.12 -2.40 -0.98
C TYR A 74 -11.65 -1.03 -0.48
N ALA A 75 -11.66 -0.02 -1.36
CA ALA A 75 -11.32 1.36 -1.01
C ALA A 75 -12.19 1.89 0.13
N GLN A 76 -13.48 1.56 0.13
CA GLN A 76 -14.38 1.94 1.22
C GLN A 76 -14.02 1.24 2.54
N SER A 77 -13.64 -0.03 2.50
CA SER A 77 -13.19 -0.79 3.67
C SER A 77 -11.89 -0.23 4.24
N VAL A 78 -10.91 0.05 3.37
CA VAL A 78 -9.64 0.72 3.71
C VAL A 78 -9.91 2.08 4.36
N LYS A 79 -10.81 2.88 3.78
CA LYS A 79 -11.18 4.18 4.34
C LYS A 79 -11.83 4.07 5.73
N GLN A 80 -12.68 3.09 5.94
CA GLN A 80 -13.27 2.81 7.26
C GLN A 80 -12.19 2.44 8.27
N LEU A 81 -11.22 1.59 7.89
CA LEU A 81 -10.10 1.19 8.74
C LEU A 81 -9.17 2.36 9.10
N ILE A 82 -8.93 3.29 8.16
CA ILE A 82 -8.18 4.52 8.45
C ILE A 82 -8.95 5.41 9.43
N ALA A 83 -10.27 5.52 9.28
CA ALA A 83 -11.10 6.37 10.14
C ALA A 83 -11.34 5.77 11.54
N SER A 84 -11.42 4.44 11.65
CA SER A 84 -11.66 3.74 12.91
C SER A 84 -10.43 3.64 13.79
N THR A 85 -9.24 3.77 13.21
CA THR A 85 -7.98 3.51 13.88
C THR A 85 -7.18 4.80 13.99
N ASN A 86 -6.82 5.18 15.21
CA ASN A 86 -6.00 6.35 15.43
C ASN A 86 -4.52 5.98 15.20
N TRP A 87 -4.12 5.87 13.93
CA TRP A 87 -2.75 5.54 13.50
C TRP A 87 -1.69 6.61 13.87
N THR A 88 -2.02 7.54 14.78
CA THR A 88 -1.09 8.58 15.22
C THR A 88 -0.01 7.99 16.13
N LYS A 89 1.20 7.89 15.57
CA LYS A 89 2.49 8.13 16.23
C LYS A 89 2.95 7.21 17.39
N GLU A 90 2.22 6.15 17.74
CA GLU A 90 2.74 5.10 18.65
C GLU A 90 3.30 3.87 17.91
N ASN A 91 3.30 3.85 16.57
CA ASN A 91 4.01 2.84 15.77
C ASN A 91 5.44 3.27 15.40
N GLU A 92 6.13 4.01 16.27
CA GLU A 92 7.59 4.23 16.12
C GLU A 92 8.38 2.90 16.15
N GLU A 93 7.81 1.82 16.69
CA GLU A 93 8.40 0.47 16.55
C GLU A 93 8.35 -0.08 15.11
N ILE A 94 7.40 0.36 14.27
CA ILE A 94 7.37 0.00 12.84
C ILE A 94 8.29 0.96 12.04
N GLU A 95 8.48 2.21 12.49
CA GLU A 95 9.40 3.15 11.83
C GLU A 95 10.88 2.76 11.97
N LYS A 96 11.26 1.94 12.96
CA LYS A 96 12.65 1.51 13.16
C LYS A 96 13.14 0.41 12.22
N GLU A 97 12.26 -0.29 11.52
CA GLU A 97 12.63 -1.38 10.59
C GLU A 97 12.75 -0.93 9.12
N PHE A 98 12.49 0.35 8.81
CA PHE A 98 12.54 0.87 7.43
C PHE A 98 13.77 1.75 7.11
N GLY A 99 14.80 1.73 7.96
CA GLY A 99 16.07 2.35 7.60
C GLY A 99 17.10 2.32 8.73
N GLU A 100 17.93 1.29 8.75
CA GLU A 100 19.35 1.31 9.16
C GLU A 100 19.96 -0.09 8.91
N ASP A 101 20.35 -0.40 7.67
CA ASP A 101 21.74 -0.52 7.17
C ASP A 101 21.73 -0.82 5.65
#